data_AF-A0A3S0RFJ8-F1
#
_entry.id   AF-A0A3S0RFJ8-F1
#
_cell.length_a   1.000
_cell.length_b   1.000
_cell.length_c   1.000
_cell.angle_alpha   90.00
_cell.angle_beta   90.00
_cell.angle_gamma   90.00
#
_symmetry.space_group_name_H-M   'P 1'
#
loop_
_entity.id
_entity.type
_entity.pdbx_description
1 polymer ?
#
loop_
_entity_poly.entity_id
_entity_poly.type
_entity_poly.pdbx_seq_one_letter_code
_entity_poly.pdbx_strand_id
1 'polypeptide(L)'
;MKAALMIGQGAMILFITLISSAASYAAATPESEPAVVNIDEASFSCIRDMTPVRHFYVDNLVGDLEGTLAAANSPEGAIYPTGSVVQLVPTEVMVKREPGTFPATSDWEFFELEVDGRGSKIAKRGFVDVVNRFDGNCFACHVPAKEKWDFICESGHGCEPIPIDHKMTGALQRSDPRCGEAELESGDTMALIKLKLMVSIGLTKKWLEDLF
;
A
#
# COMPACT_ATOMS: atom_id res chain seq x y z
N MET A 1 36.06 -53.74 78.96
CA MET A 1 36.55 -54.36 77.71
C MET A 1 36.53 -53.30 76.61
N LYS A 2 37.70 -53.07 75.98
CA LYS A 2 37.97 -52.32 74.73
C LYS A 2 37.53 -50.83 74.70
N ALA A 3 38.45 -49.86 74.81
CA ALA A 3 39.39 -49.35 73.79
C ALA A 3 38.66 -48.51 72.71
N ALA A 4 39.09 -47.35 72.21
CA ALA A 4 40.28 -46.53 72.42
C ALA A 4 40.03 -45.10 71.92
N LEU A 5 40.88 -44.21 72.43
CA LEU A 5 41.28 -42.86 72.02
C LEU A 5 41.40 -42.64 70.49
N MET A 6 41.13 -41.43 69.97
CA MET A 6 42.11 -40.61 69.22
C MET A 6 41.53 -39.28 68.64
N ILE A 7 42.42 -38.29 68.70
CA ILE A 7 42.38 -36.86 68.38
C ILE A 7 42.21 -36.59 66.86
N GLY A 8 41.70 -35.41 66.46
CA GLY A 8 41.89 -34.93 65.08
C GLY A 8 41.39 -33.50 64.83
N GLN A 9 42.32 -32.61 64.49
CA GLN A 9 42.16 -31.17 64.25
C GLN A 9 41.47 -30.86 62.90
N GLY A 10 40.80 -29.69 62.87
CA GLY A 10 40.86 -28.70 61.78
C GLY A 10 40.41 -29.10 60.38
N ALA A 11 39.28 -28.56 59.93
CA ALA A 11 39.06 -28.29 58.51
C ALA A 11 38.24 -27.00 58.35
N MET A 12 38.95 -25.96 57.92
CA MET A 12 38.44 -24.67 57.50
C MET A 12 37.60 -24.88 56.22
N ILE A 13 36.28 -24.69 56.33
CA ILE A 13 35.35 -24.82 55.20
C ILE A 13 35.48 -23.55 54.34
N LEU A 14 36.17 -23.70 53.21
CA LEU A 14 36.31 -22.70 52.16
C LEU A 14 34.98 -22.61 51.38
N PHE A 15 34.22 -21.53 51.57
CA PHE A 15 33.06 -21.20 50.74
C PHE A 15 33.55 -20.78 49.35
N ILE A 16 33.45 -21.68 48.37
CA ILE A 16 33.65 -21.36 46.95
C ILE A 16 32.31 -20.85 46.39
N THR A 17 32.21 -19.54 46.17
CA THR A 17 31.10 -18.91 45.45
C THR A 17 31.21 -19.25 43.95
N LEU A 18 30.36 -20.15 43.46
CA LEU A 18 30.14 -20.38 42.03
C LEU A 18 29.31 -19.24 41.44
N ILE A 19 29.97 -18.29 40.78
CA ILE A 19 29.32 -17.32 39.89
C ILE A 19 29.01 -18.08 38.59
N SER A 20 27.75 -18.44 38.38
CA SER A 20 27.27 -18.97 37.10
C SER A 20 27.11 -17.82 36.11
N SER A 21 28.09 -17.66 35.22
CA SER A 21 27.97 -16.78 34.06
C SER A 21 27.11 -17.47 33.00
N ALA A 22 25.79 -17.24 33.03
CA ALA A 22 24.93 -17.56 31.90
C ALA A 22 25.24 -16.57 30.77
N ALA A 23 26.05 -16.99 29.80
CA ALA A 23 26.24 -16.24 28.57
C ALA A 23 24.93 -16.30 27.77
N SER A 24 24.19 -15.20 27.74
CA SER A 24 23.04 -15.02 26.86
C SER A 24 23.51 -15.05 25.41
N TYR A 25 23.32 -16.18 24.74
CA TYR A 25 23.39 -16.25 23.29
C TYR A 25 22.15 -15.55 22.74
N ALA A 26 22.29 -14.28 22.39
CA ALA A 26 21.32 -13.62 21.51
C ALA A 26 21.44 -14.30 20.15
N ALA A 27 20.49 -15.19 19.85
CA ALA A 27 20.33 -15.72 18.50
C ALA A 27 19.98 -14.53 17.59
N ALA A 28 20.89 -14.17 16.69
CA ALA A 28 20.61 -13.22 15.64
C ALA A 28 19.51 -13.84 14.75
N THR A 29 18.32 -13.23 14.77
CA THR A 29 17.29 -13.49 13.78
C THR A 29 17.86 -13.14 12.41
N PRO A 30 17.83 -14.04 11.42
CA PRO A 30 18.26 -13.70 10.07
C PRO A 30 17.37 -12.55 9.56
N GLU A 31 18.00 -11.41 9.31
CA GLU A 31 17.36 -10.26 8.66
C GLU A 31 17.04 -10.71 7.23
N SER A 32 15.76 -10.91 6.93
CA SER A 32 15.31 -11.21 5.57
C SER A 32 15.72 -10.05 4.68
N GLU A 33 16.42 -10.33 3.58
CA GLU A 33 16.69 -9.28 2.58
C GLU A 33 15.37 -8.59 2.19
N PRO A 34 15.37 -7.26 2.06
CA PRO A 34 14.15 -6.52 1.74
C PRO A 34 13.57 -7.01 0.41
N ALA A 35 12.30 -7.38 0.41
CA ALA A 35 11.61 -7.84 -0.79
C ALA A 35 11.61 -6.73 -1.84
N VAL A 36 12.12 -7.04 -3.04
CA VAL A 36 12.17 -6.11 -4.17
C VAL A 36 10.83 -6.10 -4.90
N VAL A 37 10.25 -4.92 -5.11
CA VAL A 37 8.97 -4.73 -5.79
C VAL A 37 9.23 -4.63 -7.30
N ASN A 38 9.03 -5.73 -8.02
CA ASN A 38 9.07 -5.73 -9.48
C ASN A 38 7.72 -5.27 -10.03
N ILE A 39 7.70 -4.25 -10.88
CA ILE A 39 6.47 -3.68 -11.45
C ILE A 39 6.58 -3.61 -12.95
N ASP A 40 5.63 -4.28 -13.61
CA ASP A 40 5.38 -4.26 -15.04
C ASP A 40 3.86 -4.17 -15.32
N GLU A 41 3.48 -4.25 -16.59
CA GLU A 41 2.07 -4.20 -17.00
C GLU A 41 1.22 -5.35 -16.44
N ALA A 42 1.84 -6.52 -16.22
CA ALA A 42 1.17 -7.69 -15.66
C ALA A 42 0.91 -7.57 -14.15
N SER A 43 1.56 -6.62 -13.48
CA SER A 43 1.33 -6.29 -12.08
C SER A 43 -0.05 -5.66 -11.83
N PHE A 44 -0.72 -5.17 -12.88
CA PHE A 44 -2.01 -4.49 -12.78
C PHE A 44 -3.08 -5.24 -13.58
N SER A 45 -3.84 -6.09 -12.90
CA SER A 45 -4.92 -6.90 -13.49
C SER A 45 -6.30 -6.33 -13.15
N CYS A 46 -7.33 -7.17 -13.16
CA CYS A 46 -8.68 -6.81 -12.79
C CYS A 46 -8.74 -6.25 -11.35
N ILE A 47 -9.31 -5.04 -11.18
CA ILE A 47 -9.45 -4.45 -9.83
C ILE A 47 -10.33 -5.29 -8.89
N ARG A 48 -11.28 -6.05 -9.44
CA ARG A 48 -12.20 -6.89 -8.65
C ARG A 48 -11.54 -8.14 -8.07
N ASP A 49 -10.33 -8.48 -8.52
CA ASP A 49 -9.54 -9.58 -7.94
C ASP A 49 -8.79 -9.12 -6.66
N MET A 50 -8.66 -7.80 -6.45
CA MET A 50 -8.05 -7.21 -5.26
C MET A 50 -9.03 -7.23 -4.08
N THR A 51 -8.55 -6.91 -2.88
CA THR A 51 -9.39 -6.84 -1.68
C THR A 51 -10.06 -5.47 -1.54
N PRO A 52 -11.40 -5.37 -1.50
CA PRO A 52 -12.08 -4.10 -1.29
C PRO A 52 -11.88 -3.58 0.14
N VAL A 53 -11.54 -2.29 0.25
CA VAL A 53 -11.48 -1.54 1.51
C VAL A 53 -12.34 -0.29 1.36
N ARG A 54 -13.57 -0.37 1.90
CA ARG A 54 -14.59 0.68 1.84
C ARG A 54 -14.93 1.10 0.40
N HIS A 55 -14.20 2.04 -0.19
CA HIS A 55 -14.47 2.62 -1.51
C HIS A 55 -13.29 2.50 -2.48
N PHE A 56 -12.18 1.88 -2.07
CA PHE A 56 -11.02 1.56 -2.89
C PHE A 56 -10.65 0.09 -2.75
N TYR A 57 -9.66 -0.37 -3.50
CA TYR A 57 -9.16 -1.74 -3.48
C TYR A 57 -7.68 -1.78 -3.13
N VAL A 58 -7.26 -2.84 -2.43
CA VAL A 58 -5.87 -3.08 -2.06
C VAL A 58 -5.39 -4.48 -2.41
N ASP A 59 -4.11 -4.58 -2.72
CA ASP A 59 -3.37 -5.84 -2.87
C ASP A 59 -1.91 -5.64 -2.41
N ASN A 60 -1.05 -6.65 -2.55
CA ASN A 60 0.38 -6.53 -2.27
C ASN A 60 1.26 -7.36 -3.21
N LEU A 61 2.15 -6.71 -3.97
CA LEU A 61 3.02 -7.35 -4.98
C LEU A 61 4.12 -8.24 -4.40
N VAL A 62 4.40 -8.18 -3.10
CA VAL A 62 5.37 -9.05 -2.42
C VAL A 62 4.70 -10.03 -1.45
N GLY A 63 3.37 -10.11 -1.46
CA GLY A 63 2.59 -11.11 -0.73
C GLY A 63 2.14 -10.70 0.68
N ASP A 64 2.47 -9.49 1.15
CA ASP A 64 2.04 -8.98 2.46
C ASP A 64 0.66 -8.29 2.41
N LEU A 65 -0.35 -9.03 1.94
CA LEU A 65 -1.73 -8.51 1.86
C LEU A 65 -2.28 -8.21 3.27
N GLU A 66 -1.93 -9.01 4.28
CA GLU A 66 -2.39 -8.82 5.65
C GLU A 66 -1.86 -7.50 6.23
N GLY A 67 -0.59 -7.18 6.04
CA GLY A 67 -0.01 -5.90 6.45
C GLY A 67 -0.63 -4.72 5.72
N THR A 68 -0.90 -4.85 4.42
CA THR A 68 -1.59 -3.80 3.65
C THR A 68 -3.01 -3.56 4.18
N LEU A 69 -3.76 -4.62 4.50
CA LEU A 69 -5.11 -4.50 5.07
C LEU A 69 -5.08 -3.94 6.49
N ALA A 70 -4.10 -4.31 7.31
CA ALA A 70 -3.93 -3.77 8.65
C ALA A 70 -3.68 -2.25 8.59
N ALA A 71 -2.83 -1.80 7.68
CA ALA A 71 -2.57 -0.38 7.48
C ALA A 71 -3.83 0.36 6.98
N ALA A 72 -4.51 -0.20 5.98
CA ALA A 72 -5.71 0.41 5.39
C ALA A 72 -6.92 0.50 6.33
N ASN A 73 -6.95 -0.30 7.39
CA ASN A 73 -8.00 -0.29 8.40
C ASN A 73 -7.57 0.32 9.74
N SER A 74 -6.35 0.86 9.83
CA SER A 74 -5.87 1.49 11.07
C SER A 74 -6.68 2.77 11.35
N PRO A 75 -7.36 2.87 12.52
CA PRO A 75 -8.17 4.06 12.84
C PRO A 75 -7.33 5.31 13.09
N GLU A 76 -6.04 5.15 13.42
CA GLU A 76 -5.10 6.25 13.63
C GLU A 76 -4.16 6.45 12.45
N GLY A 77 -4.39 5.73 11.35
CA GLY A 77 -3.47 5.66 10.22
C GLY A 77 -2.28 4.77 10.51
N ALA A 78 -1.53 4.44 9.47
CA ALA A 78 -0.39 3.54 9.52
C ALA A 78 0.46 3.73 8.27
N ILE A 79 1.74 3.35 8.37
CA ILE A 79 2.61 3.23 7.20
C ILE A 79 2.24 1.92 6.50
N TYR A 80 1.99 1.99 5.19
CA TYR A 80 1.74 0.81 4.38
C TYR A 80 3.04 0.02 4.16
N PRO A 81 3.01 -1.32 4.21
CA PRO A 81 4.19 -2.12 3.94
C PRO A 81 4.60 -2.07 2.46
N THR A 82 5.87 -2.35 2.19
CA THR A 82 6.41 -2.53 0.84
C THR A 82 5.52 -3.45 0.00
N GLY A 83 5.34 -3.11 -1.27
CA GLY A 83 4.52 -3.86 -2.22
C GLY A 83 3.04 -3.56 -2.16
N SER A 84 2.55 -2.81 -1.17
CA SER A 84 1.13 -2.41 -1.09
C SER A 84 0.69 -1.75 -2.40
N VAL A 85 -0.42 -2.21 -2.95
CA VAL A 85 -1.09 -1.66 -4.13
C VAL A 85 -2.39 -1.03 -3.67
N VAL A 86 -2.68 0.20 -4.09
CA VAL A 86 -3.94 0.90 -3.77
C VAL A 86 -4.53 1.46 -5.06
N GLN A 87 -5.81 1.16 -5.31
CA GLN A 87 -6.50 1.54 -6.53
C GLN A 87 -7.93 2.03 -6.23
N LEU A 88 -8.26 3.26 -6.64
CA LEU A 88 -9.61 3.83 -6.55
C LEU A 88 -10.39 3.65 -7.86
N VAL A 89 -9.74 3.86 -9.00
CA VAL A 89 -10.31 3.70 -10.34
C VAL A 89 -9.41 2.81 -11.19
N PRO A 90 -9.93 2.12 -12.22
CA PRO A 90 -9.13 1.18 -13.01
C PRO A 90 -7.84 1.76 -13.62
N THR A 91 -7.82 3.07 -13.85
CA THR A 91 -6.79 3.76 -14.65
C THR A 91 -5.71 4.45 -13.83
N GLU A 92 -5.75 4.37 -12.50
CA GLU A 92 -4.78 5.04 -11.62
C GLU A 92 -4.45 4.12 -10.47
N VAL A 93 -3.17 3.89 -10.19
CA VAL A 93 -2.74 3.00 -9.10
C VAL A 93 -1.54 3.59 -8.37
N MET A 94 -1.45 3.31 -7.07
CA MET A 94 -0.29 3.63 -6.24
C MET A 94 0.35 2.33 -5.77
N VAL A 95 1.69 2.27 -5.79
CA VAL A 95 2.45 1.14 -5.27
C VAL A 95 3.50 1.61 -4.27
N LYS A 96 3.53 1.00 -3.08
CA LYS A 96 4.52 1.27 -2.04
C LYS A 96 5.84 0.60 -2.42
N ARG A 97 6.88 1.40 -2.63
CA ARG A 97 8.25 0.96 -2.91
C ARG A 97 9.00 0.61 -1.63
N GLU A 98 10.20 0.08 -1.82
CA GLU A 98 11.15 -0.22 -0.77
C GLU A 98 11.52 1.05 0.02
N PRO A 99 11.76 0.97 1.34
CA PRO A 99 12.06 2.13 2.16
C PRO A 99 13.22 2.96 1.61
N GLY A 100 13.00 4.27 1.46
CA GLY A 100 13.99 5.22 0.98
C GLY A 100 14.14 5.30 -0.54
N THR A 101 13.34 4.55 -1.31
CA THR A 101 13.29 4.68 -2.78
C THR A 101 12.94 6.10 -3.20
N PHE A 102 11.97 6.71 -2.54
CA PHE A 102 11.58 8.10 -2.78
C PHE A 102 10.98 8.74 -1.51
N PRO A 103 11.83 9.32 -0.64
CA PRO A 103 11.39 9.83 0.67
C PRO A 103 10.32 10.93 0.61
N ALA A 104 10.27 11.71 -0.47
CA ALA A 104 9.30 12.80 -0.58
C ALA A 104 7.85 12.32 -0.72
N THR A 105 7.62 11.10 -1.21
CA THR A 105 6.29 10.47 -1.34
C THR A 105 6.05 9.40 -0.28
N SER A 106 6.90 9.28 0.75
CA SER A 106 6.91 8.09 1.62
C SER A 106 7.00 6.81 0.78
N ASP A 107 7.86 6.81 -0.24
CA ASP A 107 8.09 5.68 -1.14
C ASP A 107 6.86 5.23 -1.96
N TRP A 108 5.79 6.02 -2.04
CA TRP A 108 4.71 5.77 -2.98
C TRP A 108 5.10 6.15 -4.40
N GLU A 109 5.00 5.21 -5.32
CA GLU A 109 5.06 5.42 -6.77
C GLU A 109 3.64 5.48 -7.33
N PHE A 110 3.39 6.44 -8.22
CA PHE A 110 2.09 6.69 -8.86
C PHE A 110 2.12 6.24 -10.31
N PHE A 111 0.98 5.74 -10.80
CA PHE A 111 0.84 5.21 -12.14
C PHE A 111 -0.45 5.71 -12.78
N GLU A 112 -0.36 6.10 -14.05
CA GLU A 112 -1.52 6.24 -14.93
C GLU A 112 -1.53 5.08 -15.92
N LEU A 113 -2.67 4.41 -16.02
CA LEU A 113 -2.87 3.21 -16.80
C LEU A 113 -3.84 3.46 -17.95
N GLU A 114 -3.47 2.95 -19.11
CA GLU A 114 -4.42 2.57 -20.16
C GLU A 114 -4.93 1.16 -19.84
N VAL A 115 -6.26 0.96 -19.86
CA VAL A 115 -6.87 -0.35 -19.57
C VAL A 115 -7.86 -0.74 -20.64
N ASP A 116 -7.83 -2.01 -21.05
CA ASP A 116 -8.83 -2.62 -21.93
C ASP A 116 -9.08 -4.09 -21.54
N GLY A 117 -9.87 -4.81 -22.33
CA GLY A 117 -10.19 -6.22 -22.06
C GLY A 117 -9.01 -7.19 -22.20
N ARG A 118 -7.84 -6.73 -22.67
CA ARG A 118 -6.62 -7.53 -22.81
C ARG A 118 -5.65 -7.32 -21.65
N GLY A 119 -5.81 -6.24 -20.88
CA GLY A 119 -4.96 -5.95 -19.73
C GLY A 119 -4.72 -4.45 -19.53
N SER A 120 -3.55 -4.14 -18.96
CA SER A 120 -3.11 -2.78 -18.65
C SER A 120 -1.89 -2.42 -19.47
N LYS A 121 -1.72 -1.13 -19.74
CA LYS A 121 -0.46 -0.53 -20.20
C LYS A 121 -0.11 0.65 -19.31
N ILE A 122 1.15 0.73 -18.90
CA ILE A 122 1.64 1.85 -18.09
C ILE A 122 1.87 3.03 -19.03
N ALA A 123 0.97 4.01 -18.99
CA ALA A 123 1.11 5.22 -19.78
C ALA A 123 2.06 6.21 -19.11
N LYS A 124 2.02 6.31 -17.78
CA LYS A 124 2.96 7.10 -16.97
C LYS A 124 3.22 6.39 -15.65
N ARG A 125 4.45 6.52 -15.14
CA ARG A 125 4.81 6.13 -13.77
C ARG A 125 5.88 7.07 -13.22
N GLY A 126 5.95 7.20 -11.91
CA GLY A 126 6.91 8.09 -11.25
C GLY A 126 6.45 8.49 -9.86
N PHE A 127 7.03 9.57 -9.34
CA PHE A 127 6.82 9.98 -7.94
C PHE A 127 6.10 11.32 -7.87
N VAL A 128 6.81 12.44 -7.96
CA VAL A 128 6.23 13.78 -7.74
C VAL A 128 5.60 14.42 -8.96
N ASP A 129 5.90 13.90 -10.15
CA ASP A 129 5.64 14.53 -11.45
C ASP A 129 4.58 13.81 -12.29
N VAL A 130 4.02 12.71 -11.78
CA VAL A 130 2.96 11.97 -12.47
C VAL A 130 1.67 12.78 -12.46
N VAL A 131 1.11 12.97 -13.64
CA VAL A 131 -0.19 13.61 -13.85
C VAL A 131 -1.15 12.65 -14.53
N ASN A 132 -2.40 12.65 -14.10
CA ASN A 132 -3.45 11.85 -14.72
C ASN A 132 -3.81 12.38 -16.12
N ARG A 133 -4.77 11.72 -16.78
CA ARG A 133 -5.25 12.10 -18.13
C ARG A 133 -5.90 13.48 -18.23
N PHE A 134 -6.20 14.10 -17.09
CA PHE A 134 -6.79 15.44 -16.98
C PHE A 134 -5.77 16.48 -16.46
N ASP A 135 -4.48 16.17 -16.55
CA ASP A 135 -3.37 17.02 -16.11
C ASP A 135 -3.35 17.32 -14.59
N GLY A 136 -4.11 16.57 -13.78
CA GLY A 136 -4.05 16.63 -12.32
C GLY A 136 -2.85 15.85 -11.77
N ASN A 137 -2.05 16.48 -10.92
CA ASN A 137 -0.85 15.85 -10.33
C ASN A 137 -1.22 14.89 -9.18
N CYS A 138 -0.76 13.64 -9.29
CA CYS A 138 -1.07 12.59 -8.34
C CYS A 138 -0.48 12.90 -6.96
N PHE A 139 0.81 13.24 -6.88
CA PHE A 139 1.45 13.53 -5.60
C PHE A 139 0.79 14.70 -4.85
N ALA A 140 0.56 15.83 -5.52
CA ALA A 140 -0.01 17.03 -4.91
C ALA A 140 -1.39 16.77 -4.31
N CYS A 141 -2.23 15.98 -4.99
CA CYS A 141 -3.56 15.59 -4.48
C CYS A 141 -3.45 14.75 -3.18
N HIS A 142 -2.40 13.95 -3.04
CA HIS A 142 -2.20 13.05 -1.91
C HIS A 142 -1.40 13.66 -0.74
N VAL A 143 -0.69 14.77 -0.94
CA VAL A 143 0.08 15.48 0.10
C VAL A 143 -0.70 15.77 1.39
N PRO A 144 -1.97 16.22 1.36
CA PRO A 144 -2.65 16.55 2.61
C PRO A 144 -2.97 15.32 3.47
N ALA A 145 -2.88 14.10 2.90
CA ALA A 145 -3.00 12.83 3.63
C ALA A 145 -1.65 12.33 4.20
N LYS A 146 -0.52 13.00 3.92
CA LYS A 146 0.84 12.55 4.25
C LYS A 146 1.04 12.15 5.71
N GLU A 147 0.74 13.06 6.64
CA GLU A 147 1.20 12.93 8.03
C GLU A 147 0.52 11.80 8.78
N LYS A 148 -0.81 11.71 8.67
CA LYS A 148 -1.60 10.70 9.39
C LYS A 148 -1.85 9.44 8.56
N TRP A 149 -2.03 9.57 7.26
CA TRP A 149 -2.59 8.50 6.42
C TRP A 149 -1.61 7.96 5.38
N ASP A 150 -0.32 8.28 5.51
CA ASP A 150 0.74 7.80 4.63
C ASP A 150 0.40 8.03 3.15
N PHE A 151 -0.03 9.25 2.82
CA PHE A 151 -0.50 9.66 1.49
C PHE A 151 -1.76 8.94 0.98
N ILE A 152 -2.35 8.00 1.71
CA ILE A 152 -3.63 7.39 1.31
C ILE A 152 -4.78 8.29 1.75
N CYS A 153 -5.30 9.03 0.77
CA CYS A 153 -6.42 9.92 1.00
C CYS A 153 -7.76 9.17 0.88
N GLU A 154 -8.72 9.55 1.72
CA GLU A 154 -10.09 9.04 1.79
C GLU A 154 -11.01 10.17 2.34
N SER A 155 -12.32 9.93 2.35
CA SER A 155 -13.30 10.76 3.07
C SER A 155 -12.88 10.99 4.52
N GLY A 156 -12.51 12.24 4.85
CA GLY A 156 -12.00 12.61 6.18
C GLY A 156 -10.51 12.35 6.40
N HIS A 157 -9.78 11.81 5.41
CA HIS A 157 -8.35 11.50 5.48
C HIS A 157 -7.50 12.45 4.62
N GLY A 158 -7.96 13.69 4.41
CA GLY A 158 -7.16 14.74 3.75
C GLY A 158 -7.14 14.70 2.21
N CYS A 159 -8.10 14.08 1.53
CA CYS A 159 -8.22 14.29 0.07
C CYS A 159 -8.69 15.71 -0.25
N GLU A 160 -8.12 16.32 -1.29
CA GLU A 160 -8.84 17.34 -2.04
C GLU A 160 -10.08 16.72 -2.72
N PRO A 161 -11.20 17.46 -2.86
CA PRO A 161 -12.35 16.95 -3.59
C PRO A 161 -12.01 16.63 -5.05
N ILE A 162 -12.18 15.37 -5.45
CA ILE A 162 -12.11 14.96 -6.84
C ILE A 162 -13.44 15.26 -7.56
N PRO A 163 -13.45 15.47 -8.89
CA PRO A 163 -14.65 15.87 -9.62
C PRO A 163 -15.69 14.75 -9.82
N ILE A 164 -15.47 13.57 -9.22
CA ILE A 164 -16.32 12.39 -9.32
C ILE A 164 -16.73 11.92 -7.92
N ASP A 165 -17.97 11.44 -7.79
CA ASP A 165 -18.47 10.92 -6.52
C ASP A 165 -18.24 9.41 -6.38
N HIS A 166 -18.52 8.87 -5.19
CA HIS A 166 -18.36 7.44 -4.89
C HIS A 166 -19.23 6.53 -5.77
N LYS A 167 -20.36 7.03 -6.29
CA LYS A 167 -21.20 6.23 -7.19
C LYS A 167 -20.52 6.07 -8.55
N MET A 168 -19.85 7.13 -9.02
CA MET A 168 -19.07 7.12 -10.24
C MET A 168 -17.81 6.25 -10.11
N THR A 169 -17.05 6.33 -9.02
CA THR A 169 -15.90 5.44 -8.80
C THR A 169 -16.35 3.98 -8.69
N GLY A 170 -17.39 3.69 -7.91
CA GLY A 170 -17.94 2.33 -7.81
C GLY A 170 -18.40 1.76 -9.16
N ALA A 171 -19.03 2.59 -10.00
CA ALA A 171 -19.42 2.17 -11.35
C ALA A 171 -18.20 1.85 -12.22
N LEU A 172 -17.12 2.65 -12.14
CA LEU A 172 -15.86 2.36 -12.86
C LEU A 172 -15.21 1.06 -12.39
N GLN A 173 -15.23 0.78 -11.08
CA GLN A 173 -14.67 -0.45 -10.50
C GLN A 173 -15.43 -1.69 -10.99
N ARG A 174 -16.77 -1.65 -10.98
CA ARG A 174 -17.62 -2.74 -11.45
C ARG A 174 -17.63 -2.93 -12.96
N SER A 175 -17.20 -1.91 -13.71
CA SER A 175 -17.10 -1.94 -15.17
C SER A 175 -15.66 -1.99 -15.68
N ASP A 176 -14.68 -2.35 -14.83
CA ASP A 176 -13.30 -2.48 -15.26
C ASP A 176 -13.20 -3.51 -16.40
N PRO A 177 -12.76 -3.11 -17.61
CA PRO A 177 -12.78 -3.98 -18.78
C PRO A 177 -11.87 -5.19 -18.63
N ARG A 178 -10.86 -5.14 -17.76
CA ARG A 178 -9.94 -6.26 -17.48
C ARG A 178 -10.64 -7.40 -16.74
N CYS A 179 -11.77 -7.10 -16.11
CA CYS A 179 -12.51 -8.06 -15.28
C CYS A 179 -13.58 -8.85 -16.05
N GLY A 180 -13.69 -8.70 -17.38
CA GLY A 180 -14.75 -9.32 -18.18
C GLY A 180 -16.07 -8.53 -18.12
N GLU A 181 -17.20 -9.25 -18.08
CA GLU A 181 -18.52 -8.61 -18.09
C GLU A 181 -18.73 -7.72 -16.86
N ALA A 182 -19.33 -6.56 -17.08
CA ALA A 182 -19.57 -5.57 -16.04
C ALA A 182 -20.66 -6.04 -15.06
N GLU A 183 -20.39 -5.94 -13.76
CA GLU A 183 -21.36 -6.27 -12.70
C GLU A 183 -22.08 -5.01 -12.21
N LEU A 184 -22.83 -4.37 -13.11
CA LEU A 184 -23.45 -3.07 -12.81
C LEU A 184 -24.54 -3.17 -11.72
N GLU A 185 -24.54 -2.20 -10.82
CA GLU A 185 -25.62 -1.96 -9.86
C GLU A 185 -26.59 -0.89 -10.36
N SER A 186 -27.73 -0.78 -9.67
CA SER A 186 -28.72 0.28 -9.93
C SER A 186 -28.05 1.67 -9.91
N GLY A 187 -28.24 2.43 -11.00
CA GLY A 187 -27.67 3.77 -11.17
C GLY A 187 -26.28 3.82 -11.84
N ASP A 188 -25.58 2.69 -11.99
CA ASP A 188 -24.23 2.68 -12.57
C ASP A 188 -24.22 3.10 -14.03
N THR A 189 -25.20 2.65 -14.81
CA THR A 189 -25.32 3.05 -16.22
C THR A 189 -25.37 4.57 -16.36
N MET A 190 -26.13 5.25 -15.50
CA MET A 190 -26.22 6.71 -15.52
C MET A 190 -24.91 7.36 -15.06
N ALA A 191 -24.26 6.80 -14.02
CA ALA A 191 -22.96 7.27 -13.56
C ALA A 191 -21.89 7.16 -14.66
N LEU A 192 -21.85 6.04 -15.39
CA LEU A 192 -20.94 5.83 -16.52
C LEU A 192 -21.25 6.76 -17.70
N ILE A 193 -22.53 7.05 -17.99
CA ILE A 193 -22.91 8.05 -19.00
C ILE A 193 -22.41 9.45 -18.60
N LYS A 194 -22.61 9.84 -17.33
CA LYS A 194 -22.14 11.12 -16.79
C LYS A 194 -20.62 11.23 -16.87
N LEU A 195 -19.89 10.17 -16.49
CA LEU A 195 -18.43 10.08 -16.63
C LEU A 195 -17.98 10.27 -18.08
N LYS A 196 -18.58 9.53 -19.03
CA LYS A 196 -18.26 9.66 -20.46
C LYS A 196 -18.49 11.09 -20.95
N LEU A 197 -19.61 11.71 -20.57
CA LEU A 197 -19.91 13.09 -20.92
C LEU A 197 -18.87 14.07 -20.35
N MET A 198 -18.47 13.91 -19.09
CA MET A 198 -17.43 14.74 -18.47
C MET A 198 -16.10 14.61 -19.19
N VAL A 199 -15.69 13.39 -19.56
CA VAL A 199 -14.47 13.16 -20.35
C VAL A 199 -14.57 13.84 -21.70
N SER A 200 -15.68 13.66 -22.43
CA SER A 200 -15.88 14.28 -23.75
C SER A 200 -15.86 15.81 -23.69
N ILE A 201 -16.51 16.42 -22.68
CA ILE A 201 -16.50 17.87 -22.48
C ILE A 201 -15.08 18.35 -22.16
N GLY A 202 -14.37 17.66 -21.26
CA GLY A 202 -12.99 17.99 -20.89
C GLY A 202 -12.04 17.96 -22.08
N LEU A 203 -12.11 16.90 -22.89
CA LEU A 203 -11.29 16.77 -24.11
C LEU A 203 -11.63 17.84 -25.15
N THR A 204 -12.92 18.17 -25.32
CA THR A 204 -13.35 19.22 -26.24
C THR A 204 -12.85 20.59 -25.78
N LYS A 205 -12.91 20.87 -24.47
CA LYS A 205 -12.38 22.11 -23.88
C LYS A 205 -10.87 22.23 -24.11
N LYS A 206 -10.10 21.17 -23.82
CA LYS A 206 -8.65 21.14 -24.04
C LYS A 206 -8.30 21.38 -25.51
N TRP A 207 -8.97 20.68 -26.43
CA TRP A 207 -8.78 20.89 -27.86
C TRP A 207 -9.07 22.33 -28.31
N LEU A 208 -10.10 22.96 -27.73
CA LEU A 208 -10.42 24.37 -28.01
C LEU A 208 -9.33 25.31 -27.48
N GLU A 209 -8.81 25.05 -26.28
CA GLU A 209 -7.71 25.81 -25.66
C GLU A 209 -6.38 25.66 -26.43
N ASP A 210 -6.15 24.52 -27.06
CA ASP A 210 -4.95 24.29 -27.88
C ASP A 210 -5.03 24.95 -29.27
N LEU A 211 -6.24 25.27 -29.74
CA LEU A 211 -6.47 25.90 -31.05
C LEU A 211 -6.40 27.42 -31.05
N PHE A 212 -6.63 28.07 -29.91
CA PHE A 212 -6.77 29.52 -29.77
C PHE A 212 -5.81 30.09 -28.73
#